data_AF-A0A2V5JTS4-F1
#
_entry.id   AF-A0A2V5JTS4-F1
#
_cell.length_a   1.000
_cell.length_b   1.000
_cell.length_c   1.000
_cell.angle_alpha   90.00
_cell.angle_beta   90.00
_cell.angle_gamma   90.00
#
_symmetry.space_group_name_H-M   'P 1'
#
loop_
_entity.id
_entity.type
_entity.pdbx_description
1 polymer ?
#
loop_
_entity_poly.entity_id
_entity_poly.type
_entity_poly.pdbx_seq_one_letter_code
_entity_poly.pdbx_strand_id
1 'polypeptide(L)'
;MTAHPFATERLRSRVVGVIASRAELDSAMRMRKPPDLFELRLDCLVRAVNQFENELSRLRAPLIITARHPQEGGANKLSLQQRRDLLTRFLNRADYVDVELRSASALHSLLSMAEQKKMRRIISFHDFKSTPLP
;
A
#
# COMPACT_ATOMS: atom_id res chain seq x y z
N MET A 1 -5.81 -37.81 20.92
CA MET A 1 -5.22 -37.37 19.64
C MET A 1 -6.35 -37.10 18.67
N THR A 2 -6.81 -35.85 18.60
CA THR A 2 -7.92 -35.44 17.73
C THR A 2 -7.35 -34.57 16.61
N ALA A 3 -7.18 -35.18 15.43
CA ALA A 3 -6.81 -34.49 14.22
C ALA A 3 -7.83 -33.38 13.94
N HIS A 4 -7.40 -32.13 14.03
CA HIS A 4 -8.17 -31.01 13.50
C HIS A 4 -8.03 -31.06 11.98
N PRO A 5 -9.13 -31.16 11.23
CA PRO A 5 -9.05 -31.11 9.79
C PRO A 5 -8.69 -29.66 9.42
N PHE A 6 -7.42 -29.41 9.12
CA PHE A 6 -7.03 -28.24 8.34
C PHE A 6 -7.65 -28.44 6.95
N ALA A 7 -8.90 -28.02 6.83
CA ALA A 7 -9.55 -27.86 5.55
C ALA A 7 -8.67 -26.89 4.76
N THR A 8 -8.03 -27.43 3.72
CA THR A 8 -7.42 -26.69 2.64
C THR A 8 -8.53 -25.98 1.87
N GLU A 9 -9.09 -24.94 2.47
CA GLU A 9 -9.71 -23.87 1.70
C GLU A 9 -8.59 -23.38 0.78
N ARG A 10 -8.70 -23.66 -0.52
CA ARG A 10 -7.82 -23.07 -1.52
C ARG A 10 -7.87 -21.57 -1.27
N LEU A 11 -6.79 -21.00 -0.72
CA LEU A 11 -6.66 -19.58 -0.49
C LEU A 11 -6.86 -18.91 -1.86
N ARG A 12 -8.06 -18.39 -2.09
CA ARG A 12 -8.32 -17.62 -3.31
C ARG A 12 -7.36 -16.43 -3.29
N SER A 13 -6.73 -16.15 -4.42
CA SER A 13 -5.95 -14.93 -4.58
C SER A 13 -6.84 -13.74 -4.23
N ARG A 14 -6.28 -12.79 -3.47
CA ARG A 14 -6.96 -11.53 -3.16
C ARG A 14 -6.77 -10.55 -4.30
N VAL A 15 -7.83 -9.85 -4.67
CA VAL A 15 -7.80 -8.79 -5.67
C VAL A 15 -7.47 -7.46 -4.99
N VAL A 16 -6.49 -6.73 -5.54
CA VAL A 16 -6.12 -5.39 -5.09
C VAL A 16 -6.55 -4.36 -6.13
N GLY A 17 -7.39 -3.39 -5.73
CA GLY A 17 -7.76 -2.25 -6.58
C GLY A 17 -6.82 -1.07 -6.33
N VAL A 18 -6.15 -0.57 -7.37
CA VAL A 18 -5.21 0.55 -7.25
C VAL A 18 -5.93 1.89 -7.38
N ILE A 19 -5.61 2.83 -6.50
CA ILE A 19 -6.10 4.20 -6.48
C ILE A 19 -4.88 5.12 -6.65
N ALA A 20 -4.74 5.74 -7.81
CA ALA A 20 -3.65 6.64 -8.18
C ALA A 20 -4.12 8.07 -8.52
N SER A 21 -5.42 8.34 -8.50
CA SER A 21 -6.02 9.63 -8.82
C SER A 21 -7.25 9.93 -7.96
N ARG A 22 -7.66 11.21 -7.92
CA ARG A 22 -8.87 11.63 -7.21
C ARG A 22 -10.13 10.96 -7.77
N ALA A 23 -10.23 10.85 -9.09
CA ALA A 23 -11.36 10.21 -9.76
C ALA A 23 -11.48 8.72 -9.39
N GLU A 24 -10.35 8.00 -9.30
CA GLU A 24 -10.33 6.60 -8.85
C GLU A 24 -10.72 6.47 -7.38
N LEU A 25 -10.30 7.41 -6.52
CA LEU A 25 -10.70 7.42 -5.12
C LEU A 25 -12.22 7.62 -4.98
N ASP A 26 -12.79 8.59 -5.71
CA ASP A 26 -14.23 8.84 -5.72
C ASP A 26 -15.01 7.64 -6.30
N SER A 27 -14.43 6.91 -7.26
CA SER A 27 -14.98 5.67 -7.80
C SER A 27 -14.95 4.55 -6.76
N ALA A 28 -13.81 4.35 -6.08
CA ALA A 28 -13.62 3.35 -5.04
C ALA A 28 -14.62 3.53 -3.88
N MET A 29 -14.90 4.76 -3.47
CA MET A 29 -15.90 5.06 -2.42
C MET A 29 -17.34 4.71 -2.83
N ARG A 30 -17.66 4.77 -4.12
CA ARG A 30 -19.01 4.50 -4.66
C ARG A 30 -19.19 3.06 -5.14
N MET A 31 -18.11 2.30 -5.26
CA MET A 31 -18.09 0.96 -5.84
C MET A 31 -18.99 -0.01 -5.05
N ARG A 32 -20.03 -0.57 -5.67
CA ARG A 32 -21.00 -1.47 -4.99
C ARG A 32 -20.35 -2.74 -4.42
N LYS A 33 -19.36 -3.30 -5.13
CA LYS A 33 -18.59 -4.48 -4.74
C LYS A 33 -17.10 -4.12 -4.71
N PRO A 34 -16.54 -3.71 -3.56
CA PRO A 34 -15.12 -3.38 -3.47
C PRO A 34 -14.23 -4.62 -3.68
N PRO A 35 -12.96 -4.43 -4.06
CA PRO A 35 -11.95 -5.49 -4.08
C PRO A 35 -11.65 -6.01 -2.68
N ASP A 36 -10.80 -7.05 -2.58
CA ASP A 36 -10.36 -7.57 -1.29
C ASP A 36 -9.49 -6.56 -0.52
N LEU A 37 -8.72 -5.72 -1.24
CA LEU A 37 -7.96 -4.59 -0.70
C LEU A 37 -7.92 -3.43 -1.71
N PHE A 38 -7.70 -2.23 -1.21
CA PHE A 38 -7.27 -1.09 -2.03
C PHE A 38 -5.78 -0.81 -1.82
N GLU A 39 -5.08 -0.40 -2.87
CA GLU A 39 -3.75 0.22 -2.78
C GLU A 39 -3.87 1.72 -3.10
N LEU A 40 -3.46 2.56 -2.17
CA LEU A 40 -3.40 4.01 -2.35
C LEU A 40 -1.97 4.42 -2.74
N ARG A 41 -1.81 4.83 -4.00
CA ARG A 41 -0.56 5.34 -4.56
C ARG A 41 -0.36 6.81 -4.18
N LEU A 42 0.20 7.02 -2.99
CA LEU A 42 0.52 8.35 -2.44
C LEU A 42 1.52 9.11 -3.30
N ASP A 43 2.41 8.42 -4.01
CA ASP A 43 3.35 9.06 -4.94
C ASP A 43 2.63 9.70 -6.13
N CYS A 44 1.50 9.18 -6.58
CA CYS A 44 0.66 9.80 -7.61
C CYS A 44 -0.21 10.93 -7.03
N LEU A 45 -0.69 10.76 -5.80
CA LEU A 45 -1.67 11.63 -5.15
C LEU A 45 -1.06 12.75 -4.29
N VAL A 46 0.26 12.88 -4.25
CA VAL A 46 0.99 13.80 -3.34
C VAL A 46 0.44 15.24 -3.29
N ARG A 47 -0.04 15.77 -4.42
CA ARG A 47 -0.58 17.15 -4.49
C ARG A 47 -1.99 17.30 -3.92
N ALA A 48 -2.72 16.20 -3.75
CA ALA A 48 -4.11 16.17 -3.33
C ALA A 48 -4.31 15.56 -1.92
N VAL A 49 -3.26 15.09 -1.25
CA VAL A 49 -3.37 14.36 0.04
C VAL A 49 -4.20 15.10 1.10
N ASN A 50 -4.06 16.42 1.19
CA ASN A 50 -4.82 17.25 2.14
C ASN A 50 -6.33 17.27 1.86
N GLN A 51 -6.73 16.97 0.62
CA GLN A 51 -8.13 17.09 0.18
C GLN A 51 -8.95 15.84 0.49
N PHE A 52 -8.32 14.68 0.69
CA PHE A 52 -9.02 13.41 0.81
C PHE A 52 -8.65 12.58 2.05
N GLU A 53 -7.64 12.98 2.83
CA GLU A 53 -7.16 12.19 3.96
C GLU A 53 -8.27 11.77 4.93
N ASN A 54 -9.17 12.71 5.27
CA ASN A 54 -10.29 12.45 6.17
C ASN A 54 -11.40 11.60 5.54
N GLU A 55 -11.39 11.45 4.21
CA GLU A 55 -12.40 10.67 3.47
C GLU A 55 -12.04 9.18 3.40
N LEU A 56 -10.79 8.79 3.69
CA LEU A 56 -10.33 7.40 3.55
C LEU A 56 -11.11 6.40 4.40
N SER A 57 -11.72 6.84 5.51
CA SER A 57 -12.61 6.01 6.34
C SER A 57 -13.87 5.52 5.61
N ARG A 58 -14.20 6.12 4.46
CA ARG A 58 -15.32 5.73 3.60
C ARG A 58 -15.00 4.52 2.72
N LEU A 59 -13.72 4.14 2.58
CA LEU A 59 -13.34 2.95 1.83
C LEU A 59 -13.81 1.69 2.59
N ARG A 60 -14.45 0.78 1.85
CA ARG A 60 -15.10 -0.42 2.43
C ARG A 60 -14.26 -1.68 2.30
N ALA A 61 -12.94 -1.52 2.15
CA ALA A 61 -11.98 -2.62 2.10
C ALA A 61 -10.65 -2.16 2.75
N PRO A 62 -9.83 -3.10 3.27
CA PRO A 62 -8.52 -2.81 3.84
C PRO A 62 -7.62 -2.01 2.88
N LEU A 63 -6.79 -1.14 3.45
CA LEU A 63 -5.97 -0.20 2.69
C LEU A 63 -4.48 -0.53 2.79
N ILE A 64 -3.83 -0.60 1.64
CA ILE A 64 -2.37 -0.58 1.47
C ILE A 64 -1.98 0.86 1.13
N ILE A 65 -1.02 1.42 1.83
CA ILE A 65 -0.40 2.70 1.46
C ILE A 65 0.96 2.46 0.80
N THR A 66 1.16 3.08 -0.35
CA THR A 66 2.36 2.93 -1.17
C THR A 66 2.84 4.31 -1.62
N ALA A 67 4.13 4.58 -1.46
CA ALA A 67 4.81 5.73 -2.04
C ALA A 67 5.96 5.21 -2.91
N ARG A 68 5.62 4.80 -4.13
CA ARG A 68 6.51 4.03 -5.01
C ARG A 68 7.75 4.84 -5.37
N HIS A 69 8.93 4.22 -5.30
CA HIS A 69 10.18 4.85 -5.72
C HIS A 69 10.20 5.11 -7.25
N PRO A 70 10.73 6.25 -7.75
CA PRO A 70 10.74 6.55 -9.19
C PRO A 70 11.45 5.51 -10.06
N GLN A 71 12.52 4.89 -9.54
CA GLN A 71 13.23 3.81 -10.24
C GLN A 71 12.47 2.47 -10.27
N GLU A 72 11.36 2.37 -9.52
CA GLU A 72 10.42 1.24 -9.52
C GLU A 72 9.05 1.67 -10.06
N GLY A 73 9.00 2.66 -10.97
CA GLY A 73 7.75 3.09 -11.61
C GLY A 73 6.90 4.09 -10.79
N GLY A 74 7.50 4.73 -9.77
CA GLY A 74 6.87 5.77 -8.97
C GLY A 74 6.70 7.11 -9.70
N ALA A 75 5.64 7.83 -9.38
CA ALA A 75 5.33 9.15 -9.93
C ALA A 75 5.97 10.30 -9.14
N ASN A 76 5.89 11.52 -9.70
CA ASN A 76 6.26 12.79 -9.06
C ASN A 76 7.70 12.92 -8.51
N LYS A 77 8.60 11.97 -8.80
CA LYS A 77 10.03 12.01 -8.45
C LYS A 77 10.30 12.32 -6.96
N LEU A 78 9.47 11.78 -6.07
CA LEU A 78 9.57 12.06 -4.64
C LEU A 78 10.90 11.59 -4.05
N SER A 79 11.52 12.44 -3.23
CA SER A 79 12.71 12.09 -2.47
C SER A 79 12.40 11.03 -1.41
N LEU A 80 13.44 10.35 -0.90
CA LEU A 80 13.30 9.41 0.22
C LEU A 80 12.55 10.05 1.41
N GLN A 81 12.91 11.30 1.75
CA GLN A 81 12.31 12.03 2.86
C GLN A 81 10.82 12.32 2.60
N GLN A 82 10.47 12.79 1.40
CA GLN A 82 9.07 13.04 1.04
C GLN A 82 8.23 11.76 1.08
N ARG A 83 8.76 10.63 0.60
CA ARG A 83 8.07 9.34 0.67
C ARG A 83 7.89 8.88 2.12
N ARG A 84 8.91 9.03 2.96
CA ARG A 84 8.83 8.73 4.40
C ARG A 84 7.75 9.54 5.08
N ASP A 85 7.70 10.84 4.83
CA ASP A 85 6.73 11.75 5.44
C ASP A 85 5.30 11.43 5.01
N LEU A 86 5.10 11.14 3.71
CA LEU A 86 3.81 10.69 3.20
C LEU A 86 3.37 9.38 3.85
N LEU A 87 4.21 8.34 3.84
CA LEU A 87 3.85 7.05 4.43
C LEU A 87 3.55 7.18 5.93
N THR A 88 4.39 7.95 6.65
CA THR A 88 4.22 8.19 8.09
C THR A 88 2.87 8.84 8.40
N ARG A 89 2.48 9.86 7.61
CA ARG A 89 1.20 10.56 7.77
C ARG A 89 -0.01 9.63 7.71
N PHE A 90 0.04 8.62 6.84
CA PHE A 90 -1.08 7.70 6.61
C PHE A 90 -1.02 6.41 7.43
N LEU A 91 -0.01 6.19 8.30
CA LEU A 91 0.11 4.96 9.10
C LEU A 91 -1.12 4.65 9.95
N ASN A 92 -1.82 5.67 10.47
CA ASN A 92 -3.02 5.47 11.29
C ASN A 92 -4.31 5.32 10.47
N ARG A 93 -4.22 5.35 9.14
CA ARG A 93 -5.36 5.31 8.21
C ARG A 93 -5.33 4.08 7.30
N ALA A 94 -4.39 3.16 7.51
CA ALA A 94 -4.17 2.03 6.62
C ALA A 94 -3.84 0.76 7.40
N ASP A 95 -4.03 -0.38 6.74
CA ASP A 95 -3.84 -1.72 7.29
C ASP A 95 -2.49 -2.33 6.91
N TYR A 96 -1.94 -1.87 5.78
CA TYR A 96 -0.66 -2.31 5.22
C TYR A 96 0.17 -1.13 4.76
N VAL A 97 1.48 -1.21 4.98
CA VAL A 97 2.47 -0.31 4.35
C VAL A 97 3.31 -1.11 3.37
N ASP A 98 3.46 -0.59 2.15
CA ASP A 98 4.39 -1.11 1.15
C ASP A 98 5.70 -0.30 1.18
N VAL A 99 6.82 -1.02 1.29
CA VAL A 99 8.16 -0.44 1.26
C VAL A 99 9.02 -1.27 0.30
N GLU A 100 9.65 -0.63 -0.67
CA GLU A 100 10.55 -1.37 -1.56
C GLU A 100 11.77 -1.89 -0.80
N LEU A 101 12.25 -3.08 -1.16
CA LEU A 101 13.45 -3.69 -0.60
C LEU A 101 14.66 -2.73 -0.68
N ARG A 102 14.79 -1.98 -1.79
CA ARG A 102 15.85 -0.97 -1.95
C ARG A 102 15.76 0.17 -0.93
N SER A 103 14.54 0.48 -0.48
CA SER A 103 14.24 1.56 0.47
C SER A 103 14.20 1.05 1.91
N ALA A 104 14.11 -0.27 2.14
CA ALA A 104 13.78 -0.85 3.43
C ALA A 104 14.78 -0.48 4.54
N SER A 105 16.09 -0.50 4.22
CA SER A 105 17.13 -0.06 5.16
C SER A 105 16.98 1.44 5.51
N ALA A 106 16.83 2.29 4.50
CA ALA A 106 16.72 3.74 4.68
C ALA A 106 15.38 4.17 5.33
N LEU A 107 14.34 3.35 5.19
CA LEU A 107 13.02 3.55 5.79
C LEU A 107 12.78 2.63 7.00
N HIS A 108 13.84 2.11 7.63
CA HIS A 108 13.71 1.20 8.77
C HIS A 108 12.87 1.79 9.91
N SER A 109 13.04 3.09 10.21
CA SER A 109 12.24 3.77 11.24
C SER A 109 10.74 3.74 10.95
N LEU A 110 10.33 3.90 9.68
CA LEU A 110 8.93 3.75 9.26
C LEU A 110 8.43 2.32 9.49
N LEU A 111 9.24 1.31 9.14
CA LEU A 111 8.89 -0.10 9.36
C LEU A 111 8.75 -0.44 10.85
N SER A 112 9.60 0.12 11.72
CA SER A 112 9.47 -0.02 13.17
C SER A 112 8.21 0.67 13.70
N MET A 113 7.87 1.86 13.19
CA MET A 113 6.62 2.54 13.56
C MET A 113 5.38 1.74 13.14
N ALA A 114 5.40 1.16 11.94
CA ALA A 114 4.32 0.29 11.46
C ALA A 114 4.16 -0.95 12.35
N GLU A 115 5.27 -1.57 12.75
CA GLU A 115 5.29 -2.71 13.66
C GLU A 115 4.72 -2.40 15.05
N GLN A 116 5.13 -1.27 15.65
CA GLN A 116 4.58 -0.81 16.93
C GLN A 116 3.05 -0.60 16.86
N LYS A 117 2.53 -0.24 15.68
CA LYS A 117 1.10 -0.07 15.41
C LYS A 117 0.39 -1.37 15.01
N LYS A 118 1.09 -2.51 14.98
CA LYS A 118 0.59 -3.80 14.49
C LYS A 118 0.09 -3.75 13.05
N MET A 119 0.60 -2.80 12.26
CA MET A 119 0.31 -2.67 10.84
C MET A 119 1.09 -3.71 10.05
N ARG A 120 0.46 -4.30 9.03
CA ARG A 120 1.12 -5.28 8.18
C ARG A 120 2.11 -4.59 7.24
N ARG A 121 3.22 -5.24 6.92
CA ARG A 121 4.30 -4.69 6.11
C ARG A 121 4.47 -5.54 4.86
N ILE A 122 4.53 -4.91 3.69
CA ILE A 122 4.83 -5.54 2.41
C ILE A 122 6.21 -5.04 2.00
N ILE A 123 7.14 -5.97 1.76
CA ILE A 123 8.44 -5.66 1.17
C ILE A 123 8.37 -6.03 -0.30
N SER A 124 8.51 -5.03 -1.18
CA SER A 124 8.32 -5.18 -2.62
C SER A 124 9.62 -4.95 -3.40
N PHE A 125 9.69 -5.44 -4.63
CA PHE A 125 10.75 -5.09 -5.57
C PHE A 125 10.17 -5.13 -6.99
N HIS A 126 10.55 -4.16 -7.81
CA HIS A 126 10.10 -4.08 -9.19
C HIS A 126 11.28 -3.78 -10.11
N ASP A 127 11.46 -4.62 -11.13
CA ASP A 127 12.32 -4.36 -12.28
C ASP A 127 11.44 -4.13 -13.51
N PHE A 128 11.47 -2.91 -14.04
CA PHE A 128 10.71 -2.52 -15.24
C PHE A 128 11.50 -2.72 -16.53
N LYS A 129 12.75 -3.21 -16.45
CA LYS A 129 13.65 -3.40 -17.60
C LYS A 129 13.82 -4.86 -17.96
N SER A 130 13.89 -5.74 -16.96
CA SER A 130 14.17 -7.16 -17.19
C SER A 130 13.49 -8.07 -16.17
N THR A 131 13.41 -9.35 -16.51
CA THR A 131 13.13 -10.42 -15.55
C THR A 131 14.46 -11.10 -15.20
N PRO A 132 14.77 -11.33 -13.91
CA PRO A 132 16.01 -11.99 -13.50
C PRO A 132 16.17 -13.39 -14.14
N LEU A 133 17.43 -13.79 -14.34
CA LEU A 133 17.73 -15.19 -14.67
C LEU A 133 17.42 -16.09 -13.46
N PRO A 134 17.02 -17.35 -13.69
CA PRO A 134 16.75 -18.33 -12.63
C PRO A 134 17.94 -18.60 -11.72
#